data_AF-A0A2J7ZYY1-F1
#
_entry.id   AF-A0A2J7ZYY1-F1
#
_cell.length_a   1.000
_cell.length_b   1.000
_cell.length_c   1.000
_cell.angle_alpha   90.00
_cell.angle_beta   90.00
_cell.angle_gamma   90.00
#
_symmetry.space_group_name_H-M   'P 1'
#
loop_
_entity.id
_entity.type
_entity.pdbx_description
1 polymer ?
#
loop_
_entity_poly.entity_id
_entity_poly.type
_entity_poly.pdbx_seq_one_letter_code
_entity_poly.pdbx_strand_id
1 'polypeptide(L)'
;GYGIAGNIAGGTHHAFRARGEGFCILNDIAIAARVAMRDYGLDSILILDLDVHQGNGTAAIFQDDPRVTTFDMFGDKNYPWKSRMRNTYDVPLPDDTDDAQYLALLKSWLPRLMAEHRPQLLLFQAGVDALKGDSKLLARFEVGRTFASSGGTVAAMHVVMRQ
;
A
#
# COMPACT_ATOMS: atom_id res chain seq x y z
N GLY A 1 11.46 13.85 -15.39
CA GLY A 1 10.32 14.24 -14.53
C GLY A 1 9.68 12.98 -13.98
N TYR A 2 8.96 13.08 -12.87
CA TYR A 2 8.16 11.96 -12.35
C TYR A 2 6.90 11.79 -13.18
N GLY A 3 6.48 10.54 -13.42
CA GLY A 3 5.18 10.23 -13.99
C GLY A 3 4.20 9.89 -12.87
N ILE A 4 2.92 10.23 -13.02
CA ILE A 4 1.87 9.78 -12.10
C ILE A 4 0.79 9.13 -12.96
N ALA A 5 0.31 7.98 -12.51
CA ALA A 5 -0.82 7.27 -13.12
C ALA A 5 -1.84 6.94 -12.03
N GLY A 6 -3.09 6.68 -12.42
CA GLY A 6 -4.15 6.35 -11.47
C GLY A 6 -5.09 5.31 -12.05
N ASN A 7 -5.51 4.38 -11.19
CA ASN A 7 -6.55 3.40 -11.49
C ASN A 7 -7.55 3.36 -10.33
N ILE A 8 -8.69 4.03 -10.49
CA ILE A 8 -9.74 4.10 -9.47
C ILE A 8 -10.61 2.84 -9.36
N ALA A 9 -10.32 1.80 -10.16
CA ALA A 9 -11.08 0.55 -10.17
C ALA A 9 -10.22 -0.66 -9.72
N GLY A 10 -9.02 -0.41 -9.20
CA GLY A 10 -8.14 -1.44 -8.67
C GLY A 10 -8.17 -1.50 -7.15
N GLY A 11 -7.15 -2.12 -6.55
CA GLY A 11 -6.85 -1.99 -5.12
C GLY A 11 -7.11 -3.30 -4.40
N THR A 12 -7.06 -4.38 -5.15
CA THR A 12 -7.58 -5.69 -4.76
C THR A 12 -6.51 -6.49 -4.00
N HIS A 13 -6.05 -5.90 -2.91
CA HIS A 13 -4.88 -6.34 -2.13
C HIS A 13 -5.09 -7.65 -1.34
N HIS A 14 -6.33 -8.17 -1.24
CA HIS A 14 -6.62 -9.43 -0.56
C HIS A 14 -6.45 -10.66 -1.44
N ALA A 15 -6.39 -10.52 -2.76
CA ALA A 15 -6.23 -11.66 -3.65
C ALA A 15 -4.82 -12.28 -3.49
N PHE A 16 -4.77 -13.60 -3.31
CA PHE A 16 -3.55 -14.39 -3.22
C PHE A 16 -3.21 -15.01 -4.59
N ARG A 17 -2.01 -15.56 -4.73
CA ARG A 17 -1.57 -16.27 -5.95
C ARG A 17 -2.54 -17.36 -6.42
N ALA A 18 -3.12 -18.12 -5.49
CA ALA A 18 -3.90 -19.32 -5.78
C ALA A 18 -5.36 -19.27 -5.27
N ARG A 19 -5.83 -18.10 -4.79
CA ARG A 19 -7.21 -17.93 -4.31
C ARG A 19 -7.60 -16.45 -4.22
N GLY A 20 -8.87 -16.16 -4.43
CA GLY A 20 -9.46 -14.88 -4.04
C GLY A 20 -9.77 -14.80 -2.55
N GLU A 21 -9.91 -13.58 -2.03
CA GLU A 21 -10.31 -13.29 -0.65
C GLU A 21 -10.83 -11.84 -0.56
N GLY A 22 -11.72 -11.51 0.38
CA GLY A 22 -12.11 -10.12 0.66
C GLY A 22 -12.57 -9.36 -0.60
N PHE A 23 -13.47 -9.98 -1.37
CA PHE A 23 -13.98 -9.47 -2.66
C PHE A 23 -12.92 -9.29 -3.78
N CYS A 24 -11.67 -9.68 -3.53
CA CYS A 24 -10.56 -9.59 -4.48
C CYS A 24 -10.37 -10.94 -5.20
N ILE A 25 -10.56 -10.96 -6.52
CA ILE A 25 -10.32 -12.16 -7.37
C ILE A 25 -8.92 -12.15 -7.98
N LEU A 26 -8.43 -10.97 -8.37
CA LEU A 26 -7.10 -10.72 -8.92
C LEU A 26 -6.39 -9.71 -8.02
N ASN A 27 -5.07 -9.72 -7.93
CA ASN A 27 -4.31 -8.71 -7.19
C ASN A 27 -3.64 -7.75 -8.18
N ASP A 28 -4.29 -6.64 -8.48
CA ASP A 28 -3.84 -5.70 -9.52
C ASP A 28 -2.54 -4.99 -9.13
N ILE A 29 -2.34 -4.69 -7.85
CA ILE A 29 -1.11 -4.13 -7.30
C ILE A 29 0.08 -5.08 -7.56
N ALA A 30 -0.09 -6.36 -7.22
CA ALA A 30 0.94 -7.35 -7.43
C ALA A 30 1.21 -7.60 -8.92
N ILE A 31 0.18 -7.57 -9.76
CA ILE A 31 0.33 -7.66 -11.22
C ILE A 31 1.14 -6.47 -11.74
N ALA A 32 0.81 -5.24 -11.32
CA ALA A 32 1.52 -4.04 -11.74
C ALA A 32 3.01 -4.09 -11.35
N ALA A 33 3.33 -4.51 -10.12
CA ALA A 33 4.71 -4.71 -9.68
C ALA A 33 5.43 -5.75 -10.56
N ARG A 34 4.82 -6.92 -10.80
CA ARG A 34 5.42 -7.98 -11.63
C ARG A 34 5.63 -7.56 -13.08
N VAL A 35 4.69 -6.79 -13.65
CA VAL A 35 4.82 -6.20 -14.99
C VAL A 35 5.98 -5.20 -15.02
N ALA A 36 6.09 -4.33 -14.01
CA ALA A 36 7.19 -3.38 -13.91
C ALA A 36 8.56 -4.08 -13.85
N MET A 37 8.67 -5.16 -13.08
CA MET A 37 9.89 -5.97 -12.99
C MET A 37 10.21 -6.68 -14.31
N ARG A 38 9.21 -7.26 -14.96
CA ARG A 38 9.38 -8.06 -16.19
C ARG A 38 9.71 -7.20 -17.40
N ASP A 39 8.93 -6.14 -17.61
CA ASP A 39 8.95 -5.37 -18.87
C ASP A 39 9.87 -4.16 -18.82
N TYR A 40 10.11 -3.63 -17.61
CA TYR A 40 10.92 -2.43 -17.40
C TYR A 40 12.19 -2.72 -16.57
N GLY A 41 12.40 -3.97 -16.16
CA GLY A 41 13.62 -4.39 -15.46
C GLY A 41 13.77 -3.80 -14.06
N LEU A 42 12.68 -3.34 -13.43
CA LEU A 42 12.74 -2.78 -12.08
C LEU A 42 13.06 -3.87 -11.05
N ASP A 43 13.96 -3.56 -10.13
CA ASP A 43 14.46 -4.45 -9.08
C ASP A 43 14.30 -3.88 -7.66
N SER A 44 13.75 -2.67 -7.54
CA SER A 44 13.33 -2.10 -6.25
C SER A 44 11.97 -1.42 -6.37
N ILE A 45 10.94 -2.05 -5.78
CA ILE A 45 9.56 -1.56 -5.76
C ILE A 45 9.10 -1.40 -4.32
N LEU A 46 8.49 -0.27 -4.00
CA LEU A 46 7.80 -0.04 -2.72
C LEU A 46 6.29 -0.11 -2.96
N ILE A 47 5.60 -0.98 -2.23
CA ILE A 47 4.15 -0.99 -2.11
C ILE A 47 3.80 -0.31 -0.78
N LEU A 48 3.15 0.83 -0.87
CA LEU A 48 2.61 1.61 0.25
C LEU A 48 1.11 1.38 0.31
N ASP A 49 0.67 0.53 1.24
CA ASP A 49 -0.73 0.20 1.47
C ASP A 49 -1.25 0.98 2.67
N LEU A 50 -2.25 1.83 2.44
CA LEU A 50 -2.90 2.66 3.46
C LEU A 50 -4.40 2.31 3.58
N ASP A 51 -4.80 1.13 3.11
CA ASP A 51 -6.13 0.61 3.37
C ASP A 51 -6.36 0.36 4.86
N VAL A 52 -7.63 0.37 5.27
CA VAL A 52 -7.99 0.08 6.65
C VAL A 52 -7.81 -1.41 6.99
N HIS A 53 -7.84 -2.27 5.98
CA HIS A 53 -7.61 -3.71 6.08
C HIS A 53 -6.16 -4.03 5.75
N GLN A 54 -5.59 -5.04 6.40
CA GLN A 54 -4.22 -5.46 6.05
C GLN A 54 -4.21 -6.15 4.68
N GLY A 55 -3.29 -5.73 3.80
CA GLY A 55 -3.10 -6.23 2.44
C GLY A 55 -2.48 -7.63 2.37
N ASN A 56 -3.12 -8.61 3.01
CA ASN A 56 -2.60 -9.97 3.19
C ASN A 56 -2.24 -10.69 1.89
N GLY A 57 -3.05 -10.52 0.83
CA GLY A 57 -2.79 -11.13 -0.46
C GLY A 57 -1.50 -10.60 -1.09
N THR A 58 -1.32 -9.28 -1.06
CA THR A 58 -0.10 -8.61 -1.51
C THR A 58 1.12 -9.06 -0.71
N ALA A 59 1.02 -9.08 0.62
CA ALA A 59 2.07 -9.56 1.51
C ALA A 59 2.48 -11.01 1.18
N ALA A 60 1.51 -11.91 1.00
CA ALA A 60 1.77 -13.30 0.65
C ALA A 60 2.45 -13.49 -0.71
N ILE A 61 2.09 -12.66 -1.71
CA ILE A 61 2.65 -12.77 -3.07
C ILE A 61 4.14 -12.39 -3.11
N PHE A 62 4.58 -11.49 -2.24
CA PHE A 62 5.94 -10.94 -2.21
C PHE A 62 6.79 -11.39 -1.02
N GLN A 63 6.29 -12.28 -0.15
CA GLN A 63 6.98 -12.72 1.08
C GLN A 63 8.44 -13.19 0.87
N ASP A 64 8.74 -13.76 -0.31
CA ASP A 64 10.07 -14.30 -0.66
C ASP A 64 10.78 -13.48 -1.75
N ASP A 65 10.27 -12.30 -2.11
CA ASP A 65 10.84 -11.46 -3.19
C ASP A 65 11.47 -10.19 -2.62
N PRO A 66 12.80 -10.16 -2.37
CA PRO A 66 13.46 -9.03 -1.72
C PRO A 66 13.49 -7.76 -2.58
N ARG A 67 13.06 -7.83 -3.84
CA ARG A 67 12.94 -6.67 -4.75
C ARG A 67 11.69 -5.85 -4.48
N VAL A 68 10.76 -6.35 -3.67
CA VAL A 68 9.50 -5.69 -3.35
C VAL A 68 9.41 -5.49 -1.84
N THR A 69 9.42 -4.22 -1.42
CA THR A 69 9.18 -3.83 -0.04
C THR A 69 7.69 -3.55 0.15
N THR A 70 7.03 -4.27 1.06
CA THR A 70 5.64 -4.00 1.41
C THR A 70 5.56 -3.26 2.75
N PHE A 71 4.86 -2.14 2.75
CA PHE A 71 4.55 -1.34 3.94
C PHE A 71 3.04 -1.20 4.04
N ASP A 72 2.51 -1.41 5.24
CA ASP A 72 1.07 -1.45 5.49
C ASP A 72 0.72 -0.78 6.82
N MET A 73 -0.20 0.20 6.78
CA MET A 73 -0.75 0.90 7.94
C MET A 73 -2.25 0.62 8.02
N PHE A 74 -2.65 -0.35 8.84
CA PHE A 74 -4.01 -0.90 8.87
C PHE A 74 -4.63 -0.87 10.27
N GLY A 75 -5.95 -0.99 10.37
CA GLY A 75 -6.65 -1.15 11.65
C GLY A 75 -6.34 -2.49 12.30
N ASP A 76 -5.78 -2.49 13.51
CA ASP A 76 -5.24 -3.71 14.12
C ASP A 76 -6.30 -4.81 14.30
N LYS A 77 -7.53 -4.41 14.64
CA LYS A 77 -8.66 -5.32 14.85
C LYS A 77 -9.49 -5.58 13.60
N ASN A 78 -9.16 -4.95 12.48
CA ASN A 78 -9.93 -5.12 11.25
C ASN A 78 -9.64 -6.47 10.59
N TYR A 79 -10.53 -6.85 9.69
CA TYR A 79 -10.25 -7.90 8.72
C TYR A 79 -8.89 -7.63 8.03
N PRO A 80 -8.05 -8.63 7.72
CA PRO A 80 -8.24 -10.08 7.77
C PRO A 80 -7.55 -10.79 8.97
N TRP A 81 -8.03 -10.65 10.21
CA TRP A 81 -7.33 -11.20 11.41
C TRP A 81 -6.91 -12.68 11.35
N LYS A 82 -7.65 -13.55 10.64
CA LYS A 82 -7.33 -15.00 10.52
C LYS A 82 -6.32 -15.32 9.41
N SER A 83 -6.29 -14.49 8.38
CA SER A 83 -5.49 -14.68 7.17
C SER A 83 -4.47 -13.56 7.00
N ARG A 84 -4.19 -12.81 8.07
CA ARG A 84 -3.18 -11.75 8.11
C ARG A 84 -1.83 -12.37 7.79
N MET A 85 -1.09 -11.69 6.92
CA MET A 85 0.23 -12.11 6.48
C MET A 85 1.25 -11.06 6.88
N ARG A 86 2.51 -11.45 7.06
CA ARG A 86 3.56 -10.52 7.46
C ARG A 86 4.05 -9.70 6.27
N ASN A 87 4.01 -8.37 6.38
CA ASN A 87 4.66 -7.46 5.44
C ASN A 87 6.15 -7.27 5.78
N THR A 88 6.90 -6.55 4.93
CA THR A 88 8.24 -6.05 5.33
C THR A 88 8.10 -5.13 6.55
N TYR A 89 7.10 -4.25 6.53
CA TYR A 89 6.73 -3.39 7.65
C TYR A 89 5.22 -3.40 7.87
N ASP A 90 4.80 -3.85 9.05
CA ASP A 90 3.41 -3.77 9.52
C ASP A 90 3.29 -2.70 10.60
N VAL A 91 2.36 -1.77 10.43
CA VAL A 91 2.06 -0.70 11.39
C VAL A 91 0.58 -0.81 11.79
N PRO A 92 0.25 -1.67 12.77
CA PRO A 92 -1.11 -1.80 13.26
C PRO A 92 -1.55 -0.52 13.99
N LEU A 93 -2.73 -0.03 13.65
CA LEU A 93 -3.33 1.17 14.23
C LEU A 93 -4.45 0.78 15.20
N PRO A 94 -4.46 1.32 16.44
CA PRO A 94 -5.58 1.12 17.35
C PRO A 94 -6.86 1.76 16.82
N ASP A 95 -8.01 1.26 17.28
CA ASP A 95 -9.31 1.91 17.05
C ASP A 95 -9.24 3.39 17.46
N ASP A 96 -10.02 4.24 16.78
CA ASP A 96 -10.12 5.67 17.07
C ASP A 96 -8.80 6.46 16.88
N THR A 97 -7.81 5.89 16.18
CA THR A 97 -6.64 6.66 15.69
C THR A 97 -7.13 7.86 14.88
N ASP A 98 -6.72 9.07 15.28
CA ASP A 98 -7.10 10.31 14.65
C ASP A 98 -6.18 10.71 13.48
N ASP A 99 -6.62 11.67 12.66
CA ASP A 99 -5.88 12.18 11.51
C ASP A 99 -4.46 12.63 11.90
N ALA A 100 -4.29 13.28 13.06
CA ALA A 100 -3.00 13.84 13.47
C ALA A 100 -2.01 12.73 13.82
N GLN A 101 -2.46 11.70 14.55
CA GLN A 101 -1.67 10.51 14.88
C GLN A 101 -1.32 9.72 13.63
N TYR A 102 -2.30 9.49 12.75
CA TYR A 102 -2.12 8.79 11.49
C TYR A 102 -1.06 9.47 10.61
N LEU A 103 -1.21 10.78 10.38
CA LEU A 103 -0.31 11.56 9.53
C LEU A 103 1.08 11.70 10.17
N ALA A 104 1.18 11.80 11.51
CA ALA A 104 2.47 11.82 12.20
C ALA A 104 3.24 10.51 11.98
N LEU A 105 2.57 9.36 12.08
CA LEU A 105 3.17 8.05 11.81
C LEU A 105 3.62 7.96 10.36
N LEU A 106 2.74 8.25 9.39
CA LEU A 106 3.08 8.20 7.97
C LEU A 106 4.27 9.13 7.63
N LYS A 107 4.28 10.34 8.19
CA LYS A 107 5.37 11.32 8.00
C LYS A 107 6.69 10.85 8.61
N SER A 108 6.66 10.00 9.63
CA SER A 108 7.86 9.39 10.21
C SER A 108 8.39 8.22 9.37
N TRP A 109 7.49 7.43 8.77
CA TRP A 109 7.83 6.23 8.00
C TRP A 109 8.24 6.53 6.56
N LEU A 110 7.47 7.32 5.83
CA LEU A 110 7.66 7.50 4.39
C LEU A 110 9.08 7.99 4.03
N PRO A 111 9.66 9.02 4.69
CA PRO A 111 11.03 9.44 4.39
C PRO A 111 12.06 8.33 4.64
N ARG A 112 11.87 7.52 5.68
CA ARG A 112 12.74 6.39 6.01
C ARG A 112 12.66 5.33 4.92
N LEU A 113 11.46 4.92 4.51
CA LEU A 113 11.27 3.91 3.46
C LEU A 113 11.92 4.35 2.14
N MET A 114 11.72 5.61 1.75
CA MET A 114 12.31 6.18 0.54
C MET A 114 13.85 6.22 0.60
N ALA A 115 14.43 6.55 1.76
CA ALA A 115 15.88 6.60 1.92
C ALA A 115 16.53 5.21 2.02
N GLU A 116 15.88 4.27 2.70
CA GLU A 116 16.37 2.92 2.98
C GLU A 116 16.29 2.03 1.73
N HIS A 117 15.14 2.04 1.03
CA HIS A 117 14.88 1.13 -0.10
C HIS A 117 15.16 1.75 -1.47
N ARG A 118 15.17 3.09 -1.55
CA ARG A 118 15.36 3.86 -2.79
C ARG A 118 14.55 3.27 -3.96
N PRO A 119 13.22 3.15 -3.82
CA PRO A 119 12.41 2.45 -4.79
C PRO A 119 12.45 3.13 -6.15
N GLN A 120 12.56 2.32 -7.20
CA GLN A 120 12.38 2.73 -8.59
C GLN A 120 10.90 2.86 -8.97
N LEU A 121 9.98 2.33 -8.17
CA LEU A 121 8.54 2.45 -8.34
C LEU A 121 7.84 2.46 -6.99
N LEU A 122 6.86 3.36 -6.82
CA LEU A 122 6.01 3.42 -5.63
C LEU A 122 4.57 3.09 -6.03
N LEU A 123 4.09 1.91 -5.66
CA LEU A 123 2.67 1.59 -5.81
C LEU A 123 1.94 2.04 -4.55
N PHE A 124 0.90 2.87 -4.72
CA PHE A 124 0.20 3.51 -3.62
C PHE A 124 -1.26 3.06 -3.60
N GLN A 125 -1.60 2.22 -2.63
CA GLN A 125 -2.99 1.85 -2.36
C GLN A 125 -3.56 2.88 -1.38
N ALA A 126 -4.68 3.49 -1.78
CA ALA A 126 -5.33 4.56 -1.05
C ALA A 126 -6.78 4.15 -0.70
N GLY A 127 -6.92 3.12 0.12
CA GLY A 127 -8.22 2.66 0.62
C GLY A 127 -8.98 3.81 1.28
N VAL A 128 -10.24 4.00 0.87
CA VAL A 128 -11.11 5.05 1.42
C VAL A 128 -11.87 4.59 2.66
N ASP A 129 -11.80 3.30 2.98
CA ASP A 129 -12.53 2.68 4.09
C ASP A 129 -12.03 3.15 5.46
N ALA A 130 -10.83 3.77 5.52
CA ALA A 130 -10.31 4.44 6.71
C ALA A 130 -11.02 5.78 7.04
N LEU A 131 -12.01 6.19 6.23
CA LEU A 131 -12.79 7.40 6.46
C LEU A 131 -13.85 7.21 7.55
N LYS A 132 -14.03 8.28 8.35
CA LYS A 132 -15.09 8.40 9.34
C LYS A 132 -16.47 8.19 8.70
N GLY A 133 -17.06 7.02 8.93
CA GLY A 133 -18.38 6.64 8.41
C GLY A 133 -18.43 5.23 7.83
N ASP A 134 -17.31 4.75 7.27
CA ASP A 134 -17.17 3.37 6.75
C ASP A 134 -16.40 2.46 7.74
N SER A 135 -15.53 3.02 8.59
CA SER A 135 -14.88 2.30 9.70
C SER A 135 -14.70 3.18 10.95
N LYS A 136 -14.21 2.60 12.06
CA LYS A 136 -13.85 3.33 13.30
C LYS A 136 -12.52 4.09 13.20
N LEU A 137 -11.94 4.20 12.02
CA LEU A 137 -10.72 4.96 11.78
C LEU A 137 -11.08 6.36 11.23
N LEU A 138 -10.26 7.34 11.62
CA LEU A 138 -10.37 8.73 11.18
C LEU A 138 -9.10 9.02 10.37
N ALA A 139 -9.15 8.84 9.06
CA ALA A 139 -8.09 9.34 8.16
C ALA A 139 -8.70 10.12 6.99
N ARG A 140 -8.68 11.45 7.06
CA ARG A 140 -8.96 12.34 5.93
C ARG A 140 -7.66 12.67 5.19
N PHE A 141 -7.55 12.20 3.94
CA PHE A 141 -6.40 12.53 3.08
C PHE A 141 -6.67 13.75 2.20
N GLU A 142 -5.84 14.78 2.33
CA GLU A 142 -5.62 15.75 1.25
C GLU A 142 -4.31 15.36 0.53
N VAL A 143 -4.39 15.03 -0.76
CA VAL A 143 -3.22 14.72 -1.58
C VAL A 143 -2.47 16.02 -1.91
N GLY A 144 -1.64 16.46 -0.97
CA GLY A 144 -0.71 17.56 -1.14
C GLY A 144 0.61 17.10 -1.80
N ARG A 145 1.15 17.93 -2.70
CA ARG A 145 2.43 17.72 -3.41
C ARG A 145 3.60 17.58 -2.43
N THR A 146 3.93 16.37 -2.00
CA THR A 146 5.12 16.14 -1.17
C THR A 146 5.87 14.87 -1.60
N PHE A 147 6.48 14.90 -2.79
CA PHE A 147 7.56 13.97 -3.14
C PHE A 147 8.82 14.80 -3.38
N ALA A 148 9.70 14.82 -2.38
CA ALA A 148 10.97 15.54 -2.45
C ALA A 148 12.03 14.71 -3.21
N SER A 149 12.85 15.43 -3.96
CA SER A 149 13.76 14.96 -4.99
C SER A 149 14.93 14.10 -4.49
N SER A 150 15.07 12.88 -5.02
CA SER A 150 16.38 12.29 -5.30
C SER A 150 16.28 11.18 -6.38
N GLY A 151 16.61 11.54 -7.62
CA GLY A 151 17.31 10.66 -8.57
C GLY A 151 16.71 9.31 -9.01
N GLY A 152 15.40 9.09 -9.01
CA GLY A 152 14.78 7.86 -9.55
C GLY A 152 13.37 8.12 -10.10
N THR A 153 12.91 7.32 -11.07
CA THR A 153 11.57 7.44 -11.67
C THR A 153 10.49 6.97 -10.69
N VAL A 154 10.09 7.79 -9.72
CA VAL A 154 8.91 7.47 -8.90
C VAL A 154 7.66 7.61 -9.76
N ALA A 155 7.08 6.48 -10.18
CA ALA A 155 5.71 6.45 -10.68
C ALA A 155 4.79 6.04 -9.53
N ALA A 156 3.87 6.94 -9.15
CA ALA A 156 2.80 6.63 -8.20
C ALA A 156 1.61 6.11 -9.00
N MET A 157 1.18 4.87 -8.75
CA MET A 157 -0.12 4.36 -9.19
C MET A 157 -1.07 4.44 -8.01
N HIS A 158 -2.05 5.34 -8.10
CA HIS A 158 -3.09 5.53 -7.08
C HIS A 158 -4.24 4.56 -7.33
N VAL A 159 -4.58 3.78 -6.31
CA VAL A 159 -5.60 2.74 -6.44
C VAL A 159 -6.59 2.82 -5.29
N VAL A 160 -7.86 3.09 -5.63
CA VAL A 160 -8.97 3.21 -4.67
C VAL A 160 -10.03 2.19 -5.03
N MET A 161 -10.48 1.40 -4.07
CA MET A 161 -11.78 0.75 -4.17
C MET A 161 -12.59 1.04 -2.92
N ARG A 162 -13.90 1.17 -3.11
CA ARG A 162 -14.90 0.94 -2.06
C ARG A 162 -15.18 -0.55 -2.05
N GLN A 163 -15.06 -1.21 -0.91
CA GLN A 163 -15.69 -2.52 -0.68
C GLN A 163 -17.07 -2.34 -0.06
#